data_AF-A0A959E8P2-F1
#
_entry.id   AF-A0A959E8P2-F1
#
_cell.length_a   1.000
_cell.length_b   1.000
_cell.length_c   1.000
_cell.angle_alpha   90.00
_cell.angle_beta   90.00
_cell.angle_gamma   90.00
#
_symmetry.space_group_name_H-M   'P 1'
#
loop_
_entity.id
_entity.type
_entity.pdbx_description
1 polymer ?
#
loop_
_entity_poly.entity_id
_entity_poly.type
_entity_poly.pdbx_seq_one_letter_code
_entity_poly.pdbx_strand_id
1 'polypeptide(L)'
;MRKPLVVLFYSHQQDKQFCESLEPELSTIAFPLDQELKADNLIWKPSIVIIWDSSKEGRGIARLKEMTAAFPQAPLFLVVKDPSREYLMAALHAKVSNFFTLPLDQAKLRRSVFQAAKGPEKQFPMEKARNWLSKFRQLAQSFLSSFSQPASSFAASPLTDGLVAAYPAFHMPQKKLELEHCYDMSVQFFGKLNILAREKPAPRIRGKKNATVLAYLLFHHQRPTHRDILMDKFWRDYTTSSARNSLNVAICCLRKNLSKTFKGQEIIVYDSQSYGINPDLKIITDTEKFIHYWKKGSAIESSQGIANALGAYNTAISHYKEEFLSDIRFDNWCEYERDNLKEIYLFILNRLGIHFFGQQQYEACINTCRKMLKEDSCLEEVHRKLMACYYHLGLADLALKQYFKCKKALEEELNLSPSEPTAELFNRIQNGRLIQMQ
;
A
#
# COMPACT_ATOMS: atom_id res chain seq x y z
N MET A 1 -16.71 -32.55 17.98
CA MET A 1 -16.55 -31.25 17.28
C MET A 1 -16.34 -31.53 15.81
N ARG A 2 -17.07 -30.88 14.89
CA ARG A 2 -16.82 -31.04 13.44
C ARG A 2 -15.46 -30.41 13.12
N LYS A 3 -14.59 -31.15 12.41
CA LYS A 3 -13.29 -30.62 11.95
C LYS A 3 -13.55 -29.40 11.03
N PRO A 4 -12.70 -28.35 11.06
CA PRO A 4 -12.79 -27.24 10.11
C PRO A 4 -12.66 -27.74 8.68
N LEU A 5 -13.47 -27.18 7.78
CA LEU A 5 -13.51 -27.59 6.37
C LEU A 5 -12.58 -26.71 5.53
N VAL A 6 -11.64 -27.34 4.82
CA VAL A 6 -10.77 -26.71 3.83
C VAL A 6 -11.22 -27.17 2.44
N VAL A 7 -11.53 -26.21 1.57
CA VAL A 7 -11.85 -26.47 0.16
C VAL A 7 -10.67 -26.04 -0.71
N LEU A 8 -10.09 -26.98 -1.45
CA LEU A 8 -8.96 -26.74 -2.35
C LEU A 8 -9.41 -26.80 -3.81
N PHE A 9 -8.98 -25.83 -4.61
CA PHE A 9 -9.02 -25.90 -6.07
C PHE A 9 -7.59 -26.03 -6.60
N TYR A 10 -7.32 -26.98 -7.50
CA TYR A 10 -5.96 -27.28 -7.94
C TYR A 10 -5.81 -27.39 -9.46
N SER A 11 -4.65 -26.98 -9.97
CA SER A 11 -4.30 -27.05 -11.40
C SER A 11 -3.75 -28.39 -11.87
N HIS A 12 -2.99 -29.11 -11.03
CA HIS A 12 -2.41 -30.41 -11.37
C HIS A 12 -2.65 -31.43 -10.26
N GLN A 13 -2.72 -32.73 -10.63
CA GLN A 13 -3.05 -33.80 -9.69
C GLN A 13 -2.05 -33.93 -8.53
N GLN A 14 -0.77 -33.57 -8.76
CA GLN A 14 0.26 -33.56 -7.72
C GLN A 14 -0.02 -32.53 -6.61
N ASP A 15 -0.70 -31.41 -6.93
CA ASP A 15 -0.99 -30.35 -5.97
C ASP A 15 -2.04 -30.82 -4.94
N LYS A 16 -2.87 -31.81 -5.30
CA LYS A 16 -3.85 -32.45 -4.41
C LYS A 16 -3.19 -33.12 -3.20
N GLN A 17 -1.94 -33.60 -3.32
CA GLN A 17 -1.22 -34.27 -2.23
C GLN A 17 -1.06 -33.38 -0.99
N PHE A 18 -1.09 -32.05 -1.16
CA PHE A 18 -1.08 -31.13 -0.03
C PHE A 18 -2.30 -31.31 0.88
N CYS A 19 -3.50 -31.57 0.33
CA CYS A 19 -4.70 -31.81 1.12
C CYS A 19 -4.63 -33.11 1.93
N GLU A 20 -4.08 -34.18 1.35
CA GLU A 20 -3.89 -35.47 2.04
C GLU A 20 -3.02 -35.30 3.30
N SER A 21 -2.07 -34.36 3.27
CA SER A 21 -1.26 -34.03 4.45
C SER A 21 -2.08 -33.40 5.60
N LEU A 22 -3.22 -32.75 5.31
CA LEU A 22 -4.03 -32.01 6.29
C LEU A 22 -5.15 -32.84 6.95
N GLU A 23 -5.53 -33.97 6.33
CA GLU A 23 -6.62 -34.87 6.76
C GLU A 23 -6.56 -35.38 8.22
N PRO A 24 -5.38 -35.56 8.85
CA PRO A 24 -5.33 -35.99 10.25
C PRO A 24 -6.06 -35.00 11.18
N GLU A 25 -6.03 -33.71 10.87
CA GLU A 25 -6.49 -32.63 11.76
C GLU A 25 -7.64 -31.78 11.18
N LEU A 26 -7.79 -31.74 9.85
CA LEU A 26 -8.81 -30.94 9.14
C LEU A 26 -9.66 -31.83 8.23
N SER A 27 -10.85 -31.36 7.86
CA SER A 27 -11.64 -31.97 6.79
C SER A 27 -11.30 -31.26 5.48
N THR A 28 -10.92 -32.02 4.45
CA THR A 28 -10.50 -31.48 3.15
C THR A 28 -11.43 -31.95 2.04
N ILE A 29 -11.75 -31.05 1.11
CA ILE A 29 -12.39 -31.39 -0.17
C ILE A 29 -11.58 -30.71 -1.27
N ALA A 30 -11.28 -31.43 -2.35
CA ALA A 30 -10.43 -30.91 -3.43
C ALA A 30 -11.09 -31.07 -4.80
N PHE A 31 -11.06 -30.02 -5.62
CA PHE A 31 -11.60 -29.99 -6.99
C PHE A 31 -10.54 -29.52 -7.99
N PRO A 32 -10.51 -30.06 -9.21
CA PRO A 32 -9.79 -29.43 -10.32
C PRO A 32 -10.29 -27.99 -10.53
N LEU A 33 -9.37 -27.10 -10.88
CA LEU A 33 -9.62 -25.67 -11.04
C LEU A 33 -10.69 -25.36 -12.10
N ASP A 34 -10.81 -26.22 -13.12
CA ASP A 34 -11.73 -26.08 -14.25
C ASP A 34 -13.06 -26.84 -14.04
N GLN A 35 -13.26 -27.51 -12.90
CA GLN A 35 -14.48 -28.28 -12.66
C GLN A 35 -15.69 -27.36 -12.40
N GLU A 36 -16.78 -27.54 -13.14
CA GLU A 36 -18.04 -26.85 -12.85
C GLU A 36 -18.60 -27.26 -11.49
N LEU A 37 -18.94 -26.27 -10.65
CA LEU A 37 -19.57 -26.49 -9.35
C LEU A 37 -21.08 -26.54 -9.53
N LYS A 38 -21.69 -27.66 -9.13
CA LYS A 38 -23.15 -27.78 -9.07
C LYS A 38 -23.70 -27.02 -7.85
N ALA A 39 -24.98 -26.65 -7.85
CA ALA A 39 -25.59 -25.92 -6.74
C ALA A 39 -25.42 -26.63 -5.37
N ASP A 40 -25.45 -27.96 -5.36
CA ASP A 40 -25.22 -28.78 -4.16
C ASP A 40 -23.82 -28.60 -3.56
N ASN A 41 -22.84 -28.23 -4.38
CA ASN A 41 -21.47 -27.94 -3.96
C ASN A 41 -21.34 -26.56 -3.27
N LEU A 42 -22.32 -25.67 -3.42
CA LEU A 42 -22.27 -24.32 -2.81
C LEU A 42 -22.95 -24.27 -1.43
N ILE A 43 -23.47 -25.42 -0.95
CA ILE A 43 -24.11 -25.55 0.37
C ILE A 43 -23.07 -25.64 1.52
N TRP A 44 -21.78 -25.79 1.18
CA TRP A 44 -20.71 -25.90 2.16
C TRP A 44 -20.50 -24.61 2.95
N LYS A 45 -19.95 -24.76 4.16
CA LYS A 45 -19.45 -23.64 4.97
C LYS A 45 -17.96 -23.83 5.19
N PRO A 46 -17.12 -23.52 4.17
CA PRO A 46 -15.68 -23.67 4.29
C PRO A 46 -15.15 -22.76 5.40
N SER A 47 -14.29 -23.31 6.23
CA SER A 47 -13.48 -22.53 7.16
C SER A 47 -12.32 -21.86 6.45
N ILE A 48 -11.83 -22.43 5.34
CA ILE A 48 -10.77 -21.90 4.48
C ILE A 48 -11.03 -22.33 3.03
N VAL A 49 -10.78 -21.44 2.09
CA VAL A 49 -10.70 -21.77 0.66
C VAL A 49 -9.26 -21.60 0.18
N ILE A 50 -8.72 -22.57 -0.53
CA ILE A 50 -7.38 -22.51 -1.12
C ILE A 50 -7.52 -22.64 -2.64
N ILE A 51 -6.93 -21.72 -3.39
CA ILE A 51 -6.76 -21.80 -4.83
C ILE A 51 -5.29 -22.04 -5.11
N TRP A 52 -4.97 -23.20 -5.68
CA TRP A 52 -3.63 -23.60 -6.05
C TRP A 52 -3.53 -23.67 -7.55
N ASP A 53 -2.91 -22.64 -8.12
CA ASP A 53 -2.73 -22.47 -9.55
C ASP A 53 -1.24 -22.45 -9.90
N SER A 54 -0.69 -23.64 -10.09
CA SER A 54 0.67 -23.79 -10.60
C SER A 54 0.77 -23.60 -12.12
N SER A 55 -0.32 -23.24 -12.81
CA SER A 55 -0.34 -23.02 -14.25
C SER A 55 0.04 -21.57 -14.61
N LYS A 56 0.69 -21.38 -15.76
CA LYS A 56 1.04 -20.04 -16.27
C LYS A 56 -0.11 -19.31 -16.97
N GLU A 57 -1.24 -19.98 -17.13
CA GLU A 57 -2.38 -19.53 -17.95
C GLU A 57 -3.39 -18.67 -17.18
N GLY A 58 -3.16 -18.46 -15.88
CA GLY A 58 -4.01 -17.58 -15.07
C GLY A 58 -5.41 -18.12 -14.80
N ARG A 59 -5.61 -19.44 -14.92
CA ARG A 59 -6.93 -20.11 -14.85
C ARG A 59 -7.64 -19.90 -13.51
N GLY A 60 -6.89 -19.67 -12.43
CA GLY A 60 -7.45 -19.45 -11.11
C GLY A 60 -8.09 -18.08 -10.91
N ILE A 61 -7.92 -17.11 -11.83
CA ILE A 61 -8.59 -15.80 -11.74
C ILE A 61 -10.11 -15.93 -11.77
N ALA A 62 -10.65 -16.80 -12.64
CA ALA A 62 -12.09 -17.03 -12.73
C ALA A 62 -12.61 -17.65 -11.43
N ARG A 63 -11.91 -18.68 -10.93
CA ARG A 63 -12.25 -19.36 -9.67
C ARG A 63 -12.19 -18.43 -8.46
N LEU A 64 -11.20 -17.54 -8.45
CA LEU A 64 -11.01 -16.54 -7.42
C LEU A 64 -12.23 -15.63 -7.27
N LYS A 65 -12.76 -15.12 -8.40
CA LYS A 65 -13.98 -14.30 -8.40
C LYS A 65 -15.19 -15.06 -7.90
N GLU A 66 -15.36 -16.30 -8.37
CA GLU A 66 -16.47 -17.18 -7.98
C GLU A 66 -16.47 -17.48 -6.47
N MET A 67 -15.32 -17.84 -5.90
CA MET A 67 -15.20 -18.19 -4.49
C MET A 67 -15.34 -16.99 -3.56
N THR A 68 -14.88 -15.81 -4.01
CA THR A 68 -15.07 -14.56 -3.25
C THR A 68 -16.56 -14.20 -3.15
N ALA A 69 -17.33 -14.44 -4.23
CA ALA A 69 -18.77 -14.20 -4.25
C ALA A 69 -19.53 -15.25 -3.42
N ALA A 70 -19.16 -16.52 -3.55
CA ALA A 70 -19.83 -17.64 -2.87
C ALA A 70 -19.55 -17.67 -1.35
N PHE A 71 -18.33 -17.34 -0.92
CA PHE A 71 -17.88 -17.48 0.47
C PHE A 71 -17.18 -16.21 1.00
N PRO A 72 -17.88 -15.07 1.08
CA PRO A 72 -17.26 -13.77 1.40
C PRO A 72 -16.66 -13.67 2.81
N GLN A 73 -17.00 -14.59 3.70
CA GLN A 73 -16.52 -14.64 5.09
C GLN A 73 -15.43 -15.68 5.32
N ALA A 74 -15.16 -16.55 4.33
CA ALA A 74 -14.13 -17.57 4.45
C ALA A 74 -12.78 -16.98 4.01
N PRO A 75 -11.69 -17.14 4.80
CA PRO A 75 -10.37 -16.73 4.36
C PRO A 75 -9.95 -17.48 3.10
N LEU A 76 -9.49 -16.72 2.11
CA LEU A 76 -9.12 -17.20 0.79
C LEU A 76 -7.59 -17.18 0.66
N PHE A 77 -7.00 -18.34 0.41
CA PHE A 77 -5.56 -18.52 0.26
C PHE A 77 -5.26 -18.81 -1.20
N LEU A 78 -4.19 -18.22 -1.71
CA LEU A 78 -3.82 -18.33 -3.10
C LEU A 78 -2.37 -18.80 -3.21
N VAL A 79 -2.13 -19.87 -3.96
CA VAL A 79 -0.80 -20.44 -4.24
C VAL A 79 -0.59 -20.39 -5.75
N VAL A 80 0.39 -19.63 -6.23
CA VAL A 80 0.59 -19.40 -7.69
C VAL A 80 2.03 -19.60 -8.10
N LYS A 81 2.25 -20.08 -9.32
CA LYS A 81 3.56 -20.07 -9.97
C LYS A 81 3.67 -18.87 -10.91
N ASP A 82 4.65 -17.99 -10.70
CA ASP A 82 4.93 -16.82 -11.57
C ASP A 82 3.68 -15.98 -11.94
N PRO A 83 3.00 -15.34 -10.97
CA PRO A 83 1.70 -14.68 -11.20
C PRO A 83 1.81 -13.51 -12.18
N SER A 84 0.90 -13.45 -13.16
CA SER A 84 0.80 -12.29 -14.07
C SER A 84 0.25 -11.05 -13.36
N ARG A 85 0.45 -9.86 -13.94
CA ARG A 85 -0.11 -8.60 -13.43
C ARG A 85 -1.63 -8.68 -13.26
N GLU A 86 -2.33 -9.28 -14.21
CA GLU A 86 -3.79 -9.43 -14.15
C GLU A 86 -4.23 -10.32 -12.99
N TYR A 87 -3.47 -11.38 -12.73
CA TYR A 87 -3.69 -12.30 -11.62
C TYR A 87 -3.53 -11.60 -10.27
N LEU A 88 -2.45 -10.85 -10.17
CA LEU A 88 -2.09 -10.05 -9.00
C LEU A 88 -3.17 -9.00 -8.68
N MET A 89 -3.71 -8.31 -9.70
CA MET A 89 -4.81 -7.37 -9.52
C MET A 89 -6.12 -8.07 -9.14
N ALA A 90 -6.40 -9.23 -9.71
CA ALA A 90 -7.58 -10.03 -9.34
C ALA A 90 -7.51 -10.49 -7.87
N ALA A 91 -6.33 -10.91 -7.40
CA ALA A 91 -6.08 -11.28 -6.00
C ALA A 91 -6.35 -10.13 -5.02
N LEU A 92 -5.92 -8.91 -5.38
CA LEU A 92 -6.16 -7.72 -4.58
C LEU A 92 -7.66 -7.39 -4.49
N HIS A 93 -8.38 -7.40 -5.62
CA HIS A 93 -9.82 -7.15 -5.64
C HIS A 93 -10.61 -8.22 -4.88
N ALA A 94 -10.14 -9.46 -4.91
CA ALA A 94 -10.73 -10.58 -4.18
C ALA A 94 -10.46 -10.58 -2.67
N LYS A 95 -9.65 -9.63 -2.15
CA LYS A 95 -9.26 -9.55 -0.74
C LYS A 95 -8.71 -10.88 -0.21
N VAL A 96 -7.87 -11.52 -1.02
CA VAL A 96 -7.20 -12.79 -0.67
C VAL A 96 -6.51 -12.62 0.68
N SER A 97 -6.80 -13.53 1.60
CA SER A 97 -6.27 -13.50 2.96
C SER A 97 -4.78 -13.83 2.97
N ASN A 98 -4.31 -14.76 2.14
CA ASN A 98 -2.90 -15.09 2.09
C ASN A 98 -2.45 -15.53 0.69
N PHE A 99 -1.21 -15.20 0.33
CA PHE A 99 -0.66 -15.43 -0.99
C PHE A 99 0.71 -16.08 -0.92
N PHE A 100 0.89 -17.14 -1.71
CA PHE A 100 2.10 -17.95 -1.75
C PHE A 100 2.56 -18.09 -3.20
N THR A 101 3.87 -18.00 -3.40
CA THR A 101 4.50 -18.27 -4.70
C THR A 101 5.23 -19.60 -4.66
N LEU A 102 5.20 -20.34 -5.75
CA LEU A 102 6.05 -21.52 -5.93
C LEU A 102 7.49 -21.09 -6.32
N PRO A 103 8.54 -21.79 -5.87
CA PRO A 103 8.53 -22.96 -4.99
C PRO A 103 8.15 -22.60 -3.54
N LEU A 104 7.32 -23.45 -2.93
CA LEU A 104 6.66 -23.18 -1.65
C LEU A 104 7.23 -24.05 -0.53
N ASP A 105 7.50 -23.45 0.63
CA ASP A 105 7.65 -24.18 1.90
C ASP A 105 6.28 -24.70 2.38
N GLN A 106 6.06 -26.00 2.21
CA GLN A 106 4.81 -26.66 2.58
C GLN A 106 4.52 -26.57 4.10
N ALA A 107 5.55 -26.52 4.95
CA ALA A 107 5.37 -26.38 6.40
C ALA A 107 4.82 -24.99 6.75
N LYS A 108 5.24 -23.95 6.01
CA LYS A 108 4.74 -22.57 6.17
C LYS A 108 3.27 -22.43 5.74
N LEU A 109 2.90 -23.04 4.62
CA LEU A 109 1.49 -23.07 4.19
C LEU A 109 0.64 -23.84 5.21
N ARG A 110 1.10 -25.02 5.64
CA ARG A 110 0.42 -25.84 6.66
C ARG A 110 0.13 -25.03 7.93
N ARG A 111 1.14 -24.38 8.53
CA ARG A 111 0.97 -23.53 9.73
C ARG A 111 -0.07 -22.43 9.51
N SER A 112 -0.04 -21.77 8.35
CA SER A 112 -0.95 -20.67 8.03
C SER A 112 -2.40 -21.14 7.90
N VAL A 113 -2.61 -22.31 7.27
CA VAL A 113 -3.93 -22.96 7.18
C VAL A 113 -4.43 -23.36 8.57
N PHE A 114 -3.59 -23.96 9.41
CA PHE A 114 -3.97 -24.31 10.78
C PHE A 114 -4.32 -23.12 11.66
N GLN A 115 -3.58 -22.02 11.55
CA GLN A 115 -3.89 -20.78 12.27
C GLN A 115 -5.23 -20.21 11.85
N ALA A 116 -5.50 -20.14 10.53
CA ALA A 116 -6.77 -19.66 10.00
C ALA A 116 -7.95 -20.58 10.38
N ALA A 117 -7.72 -21.88 10.57
CA ALA A 117 -8.75 -22.86 10.91
C ALA A 117 -9.12 -22.88 12.40
N LYS A 118 -8.24 -22.43 13.32
CA LYS A 118 -8.37 -22.64 14.77
C LYS A 118 -9.06 -21.52 15.58
N GLY A 119 -9.44 -20.38 15.01
CA GLY A 119 -10.07 -19.34 15.83
C GLY A 119 -10.87 -18.27 15.10
N PRO A 120 -11.94 -17.73 15.72
CA PRO A 120 -12.66 -16.55 15.26
C PRO A 120 -11.93 -15.28 15.72
N GLU A 121 -10.65 -15.12 15.37
CA GLU A 121 -10.02 -13.81 15.38
C GLU A 121 -10.22 -13.20 13.99
N LYS A 122 -11.34 -12.48 13.86
CA LYS A 122 -11.59 -11.51 12.79
C LYS A 122 -10.58 -10.37 12.88
N GLN A 123 -9.31 -10.64 12.62
CA GLN A 123 -8.27 -9.65 12.41
C GLN A 123 -7.08 -10.36 11.77
N PHE A 124 -7.07 -10.39 10.45
CA PHE A 124 -5.81 -10.56 9.74
C PHE A 124 -4.97 -9.30 10.09
N PRO A 125 -3.82 -9.41 10.78
CA PRO A 125 -3.05 -8.23 11.13
C PRO A 125 -2.57 -7.56 9.84
N MET A 126 -2.89 -6.27 9.66
CA MET A 126 -2.45 -5.43 8.54
C MET A 126 -0.93 -5.48 8.29
N GLU A 127 -0.15 -5.87 9.30
CA GLU A 127 1.28 -6.18 9.23
C GLU A 127 1.61 -7.29 8.22
N LYS A 128 0.77 -8.32 8.07
CA LYS A 128 0.97 -9.40 7.09
C LYS A 128 0.50 -9.03 5.67
N ALA A 129 -0.44 -8.10 5.53
CA ALA A 129 -0.84 -7.53 4.24
C ALA A 129 0.28 -6.66 3.63
N ARG A 130 1.02 -5.93 4.47
CA ARG A 130 2.25 -5.20 4.07
C ARG A 130 3.33 -6.12 3.50
N ASN A 131 3.53 -7.29 4.11
CA ASN A 131 4.48 -8.31 3.64
C ASN A 131 4.11 -8.96 2.29
N TRP A 132 2.82 -8.92 1.93
CA TRP A 132 2.35 -9.39 0.63
C TRP A 132 2.42 -8.30 -0.45
N LEU A 133 2.07 -7.05 -0.11
CA LEU A 133 2.25 -5.90 -1.01
C LEU A 133 3.74 -5.64 -1.33
N SER A 134 4.66 -5.92 -0.42
CA SER A 134 6.10 -5.84 -0.68
C SER A 134 6.60 -6.95 -1.62
N LYS A 135 6.10 -8.19 -1.48
CA LYS A 135 6.35 -9.28 -2.46
C LYS A 135 5.74 -8.98 -3.83
N PHE A 136 4.55 -8.39 -3.86
CA PHE A 136 3.91 -7.92 -5.08
C PHE A 136 4.77 -6.85 -5.77
N ARG A 137 5.33 -5.89 -5.02
CA ARG A 137 6.27 -4.89 -5.54
C ARG A 137 7.54 -5.52 -6.11
N GLN A 138 8.14 -6.50 -5.43
CA GLN A 138 9.31 -7.23 -5.94
C GLN A 138 9.03 -7.97 -7.26
N LEU A 139 7.88 -8.64 -7.38
CA LEU A 139 7.48 -9.35 -8.61
C LEU A 139 7.11 -8.39 -9.74
N ALA A 140 6.48 -7.25 -9.44
CA ALA A 140 6.18 -6.23 -10.45
C ALA A 140 7.45 -5.50 -10.95
N GLN A 141 8.45 -5.34 -10.08
CA GLN A 141 9.73 -4.70 -10.43
C GLN A 141 10.65 -5.60 -11.25
N SER A 142 10.64 -6.92 -11.02
CA SER A 142 11.43 -7.86 -11.84
C SER A 142 10.95 -7.91 -13.30
N PHE A 143 9.66 -7.71 -13.56
CA PHE A 143 9.11 -7.59 -14.92
C PHE A 143 9.45 -6.26 -15.60
N LEU A 144 9.62 -5.18 -14.84
CA LEU A 144 10.05 -3.87 -15.37
C LEU A 144 11.56 -3.86 -15.69
N SER A 145 12.37 -4.67 -15.01
CA SER A 145 13.80 -4.84 -15.32
C SER A 145 14.08 -5.68 -16.57
N SER A 146 13.11 -6.45 -17.09
CA SER A 146 13.27 -7.19 -18.35
C SER A 146 13.24 -6.32 -19.61
N PHE A 147 13.05 -5.00 -19.46
CA PHE A 147 13.10 -4.00 -20.54
C PHE A 147 14.43 -3.23 -20.59
N SER A 148 15.55 -3.83 -20.15
CA SER A 148 16.89 -3.33 -20.44
C SER A 148 17.54 -4.15 -21.56
N GLN A 149 17.26 -3.78 -22.81
CA GLN A 149 18.19 -4.00 -23.92
C GLN A 149 18.79 -2.64 -24.33
N PRO A 150 20.04 -2.62 -24.84
CA PRO A 150 20.77 -1.37 -25.08
C PRO A 150 20.17 -0.56 -26.23
N ALA A 151 20.33 0.75 -26.12
CA ALA A 151 19.88 1.72 -27.10
C ALA A 151 20.59 1.53 -28.46
N SER A 152 19.96 0.83 -29.39
CA SER A 152 20.05 1.10 -30.83
C SER A 152 19.01 0.27 -31.58
N SER A 153 18.24 0.93 -32.43
CA SER A 153 17.13 0.41 -33.25
C SER A 153 15.87 0.03 -32.47
N PHE A 154 14.86 0.89 -32.49
CA PHE A 154 13.61 0.65 -33.19
C PHE A 154 12.74 1.91 -33.12
N ALA A 155 12.12 2.21 -34.25
CA ALA A 155 11.28 3.36 -34.47
C ALA A 155 10.06 3.37 -33.54
N ALA A 156 9.60 4.60 -33.27
CA ALA A 156 8.30 4.98 -32.74
C ALA A 156 7.24 3.86 -32.65
N SER A 157 6.82 3.55 -31.43
CA SER A 157 5.42 3.22 -31.14
C SER A 157 5.06 3.51 -29.67
N PRO A 158 3.81 3.92 -29.38
CA PRO A 158 3.47 4.70 -28.20
C PRO A 158 2.92 3.78 -27.09
N LEU A 159 3.69 3.58 -26.02
CA LEU A 159 3.23 2.85 -24.82
C LEU A 159 3.61 3.55 -23.50
N THR A 160 3.86 4.86 -23.53
CA THR A 160 4.12 5.67 -22.33
C THR A 160 2.85 6.16 -21.60
N ASP A 161 1.65 5.94 -22.15
CA ASP A 161 0.40 6.41 -21.53
C ASP A 161 -0.18 5.51 -20.42
N GLY A 162 0.34 4.30 -20.23
CA GLY A 162 -0.29 3.29 -19.36
C GLY A 162 0.06 3.35 -17.86
N LEU A 163 1.12 4.04 -17.46
CA LEU A 163 1.55 4.10 -16.05
C LEU A 163 0.99 5.30 -15.29
N VAL A 164 0.53 6.34 -15.99
CA VAL A 164 -0.21 7.48 -15.40
C VAL A 164 -1.69 7.12 -15.19
N ALA A 165 -2.24 6.18 -16.00
CA ALA A 165 -3.67 5.84 -16.02
C ALA A 165 -4.12 4.76 -15.00
N ALA A 166 -3.21 4.11 -14.27
CA ALA A 166 -3.54 3.03 -13.35
C ALA A 166 -3.62 3.44 -11.86
N TYR A 167 -3.48 4.74 -11.56
CA TYR A 167 -4.04 5.27 -10.32
C TYR A 167 -5.54 5.48 -10.59
N PRO A 168 -6.47 4.98 -9.75
CA PRO A 168 -7.85 5.38 -9.88
C PRO A 168 -7.85 6.91 -9.89
N ALA A 169 -8.34 7.49 -10.97
CA ALA A 169 -8.49 8.92 -11.10
C ALA A 169 -9.42 9.37 -9.96
N PHE A 170 -8.83 9.71 -8.81
CA PHE A 170 -9.49 10.54 -7.83
C PHE A 170 -9.68 11.87 -8.53
N HIS A 171 -10.86 12.00 -9.16
CA HIS A 171 -11.41 13.25 -9.59
C HIS A 171 -11.60 14.07 -8.31
N MET A 172 -10.56 14.74 -7.83
CA MET A 172 -10.71 15.90 -6.96
C MET A 172 -11.23 17.02 -7.88
N PRO A 173 -12.27 17.77 -7.49
CA PRO A 173 -12.65 18.95 -8.24
C PRO A 173 -11.44 19.88 -8.31
N GLN A 174 -11.01 20.21 -9.53
CA GLN A 174 -9.82 21.03 -9.76
C GLN A 174 -10.13 22.47 -9.39
N LYS A 175 -9.93 22.84 -8.12
CA LYS A 175 -9.66 24.23 -7.77
C LYS A 175 -8.15 24.44 -7.96
N LYS A 176 -7.78 25.44 -8.76
CA LYS A 176 -6.38 25.83 -8.98
C LYS A 176 -5.77 26.12 -7.60
N LEU A 177 -4.69 25.43 -7.23
CA LEU A 177 -4.01 25.63 -5.96
C LEU A 177 -3.30 26.99 -6.02
N GLU A 178 -3.96 28.05 -5.58
CA GLU A 178 -3.38 29.38 -5.49
C GLU A 178 -2.46 29.43 -4.26
N LEU A 179 -1.16 29.24 -4.48
CA LEU A 179 -0.12 29.12 -3.45
C LEU A 179 0.27 30.45 -2.77
N GLU A 180 -0.35 31.58 -3.16
CA GLU A 180 0.07 32.95 -2.78
C GLU A 180 -0.91 33.70 -1.87
N HIS A 181 -1.97 33.06 -1.36
CA HIS A 181 -2.97 33.73 -0.51
C HIS A 181 -2.83 33.39 0.98
N CYS A 182 -3.17 34.35 1.85
CA CYS A 182 -3.39 34.13 3.28
C CYS A 182 -4.54 33.11 3.47
N TYR A 183 -4.20 31.89 3.88
CA TYR A 183 -5.17 30.84 4.19
C TYR A 183 -5.80 31.09 5.56
N ASP A 184 -7.11 30.88 5.68
CA ASP A 184 -7.80 30.94 6.97
C ASP A 184 -7.31 29.81 7.89
N MET A 185 -7.03 28.64 7.28
CA MET A 185 -6.57 27.45 7.97
C MET A 185 -5.53 26.71 7.14
N SER A 186 -4.41 26.33 7.76
CA SER A 186 -3.50 25.34 7.19
C SER A 186 -3.46 24.10 8.06
N VAL A 187 -3.60 22.92 7.45
CA VAL A 187 -3.63 21.64 8.14
C VAL A 187 -2.43 20.81 7.72
N GLN A 188 -1.75 20.24 8.71
CA GLN A 188 -0.64 19.32 8.52
C GLN A 188 -1.10 17.92 8.92
N PHE A 189 -1.05 17.01 7.96
CA PHE A 189 -1.38 15.60 8.12
C PHE A 189 -0.15 14.69 8.10
N PHE A 190 0.98 15.11 7.52
CA PHE A 190 2.22 14.33 7.58
C PHE A 190 2.88 14.45 8.95
N GLY A 191 2.78 13.39 9.75
CA GLY A 191 3.09 13.40 11.18
C GLY A 191 1.82 13.49 12.02
N LYS A 192 1.89 14.18 13.16
CA LYS A 192 0.73 14.37 14.04
C LYS A 192 -0.22 15.39 13.43
N LEU A 193 -1.53 15.21 13.61
CA LEU A 193 -2.50 16.21 13.18
C LEU A 193 -2.19 17.57 13.81
N ASN A 194 -1.89 18.55 12.98
CA ASN A 194 -1.64 19.92 13.42
C ASN A 194 -2.44 20.90 12.57
N ILE A 195 -3.11 21.84 13.23
CA ILE A 195 -4.01 22.81 12.59
C ILE A 195 -3.51 24.19 12.98
N LEU A 196 -3.30 25.05 11.99
CA LEU A 196 -2.89 26.44 12.19
C LEU A 196 -4.04 27.33 11.67
N ALA A 197 -4.53 28.22 12.52
CA ALA A 197 -5.53 29.23 12.21
C ALA A 197 -4.81 30.56 11.96
N ARG A 198 -4.81 31.06 10.71
CA ARG A 198 -4.03 32.25 10.33
C ARG A 198 -2.59 32.21 10.92
N GLU A 199 -1.92 31.08 10.68
CA GLU A 199 -0.54 30.77 11.14
C GLU A 199 -0.36 30.57 12.66
N LYS A 200 -1.41 30.67 13.48
CA LYS A 200 -1.34 30.39 14.92
C LYS A 200 -1.80 28.97 15.23
N PRO A 201 -1.10 28.21 16.10
CA PRO A 201 -1.50 26.86 16.46
C PRO A 201 -2.91 26.83 17.07
N ALA A 202 -3.76 25.98 16.52
CA ALA A 202 -5.05 25.66 17.12
C ALA A 202 -4.85 24.75 18.35
N PRO A 203 -5.66 24.90 19.41
CA PRO A 203 -5.64 24.01 20.55
C PRO A 203 -5.92 22.57 20.13
N ARG A 204 -5.19 21.64 20.73
CA ARG A 204 -5.33 20.22 20.44
C ARG A 204 -6.75 19.75 20.76
N ILE A 205 -7.35 19.04 19.80
CA ILE A 205 -8.66 18.42 20.00
C ILE A 205 -8.55 17.33 21.06
N ARG A 206 -9.40 17.44 22.10
CA ARG A 206 -9.47 16.45 23.17
C ARG A 206 -10.32 15.25 22.73
N GLY A 207 -9.81 14.05 23.04
CA GLY A 207 -10.47 12.78 22.74
C GLY A 207 -10.08 12.24 21.36
N LYS A 208 -9.63 10.98 21.31
CA LYS A 208 -9.15 10.33 20.08
C LYS A 208 -10.21 10.36 18.97
N LYS A 209 -11.46 10.00 19.30
CA LYS A 209 -12.55 9.92 18.32
C LYS A 209 -12.90 11.26 17.69
N ASN A 210 -12.91 12.33 18.49
CA ASN A 210 -13.15 13.69 17.99
C ASN A 210 -12.04 14.13 17.04
N ALA A 211 -10.78 13.86 17.40
CA ALA A 211 -9.64 14.15 16.53
C ALA A 211 -9.71 13.38 15.20
N THR A 212 -10.09 12.10 15.24
CA THR A 212 -10.31 11.28 14.03
C THR A 212 -11.41 11.87 13.14
N VAL A 213 -12.58 12.20 13.69
CA VAL A 213 -13.70 12.77 12.92
C VAL A 213 -13.31 14.12 12.30
N LEU A 214 -12.61 14.98 13.05
CA LEU A 214 -12.14 16.25 12.52
C LEU A 214 -11.10 16.05 11.41
N ALA A 215 -10.12 15.17 11.62
CA ALA A 215 -9.12 14.86 10.61
C ALA A 215 -9.75 14.38 9.30
N TYR A 216 -10.78 13.53 9.39
CA TYR A 216 -11.53 13.07 8.23
C TYR A 216 -12.24 14.21 7.50
N LEU A 217 -12.98 15.06 8.23
CA LEU A 217 -13.67 16.20 7.63
C LEU A 217 -12.69 17.20 6.99
N LEU A 218 -11.54 17.46 7.63
CA LEU A 218 -10.51 18.35 7.10
C LEU A 218 -9.80 17.77 5.87
N PHE A 219 -9.52 16.46 5.87
CA PHE A 219 -8.90 15.79 4.74
C PHE A 219 -9.83 15.78 3.52
N HIS A 220 -11.14 15.65 3.75
CA HIS A 220 -12.18 15.71 2.72
C HIS A 220 -12.89 17.07 2.65
N HIS A 221 -12.26 18.17 3.08
CA HIS A 221 -12.94 19.47 3.28
C HIS A 221 -13.63 20.03 2.02
N GLN A 222 -13.21 19.60 0.83
CA GLN A 222 -13.82 20.00 -0.44
C GLN A 222 -15.19 19.34 -0.70
N ARG A 223 -15.59 18.35 0.11
CA ARG A 223 -16.81 17.56 -0.08
C ARG A 223 -17.55 17.34 1.24
N PRO A 224 -18.84 17.72 1.33
CA PRO A 224 -19.64 17.32 2.47
C PRO A 224 -19.81 15.80 2.49
N THR A 225 -19.86 15.23 3.70
CA THR A 225 -20.04 13.78 3.90
C THR A 225 -21.39 13.53 4.57
N HIS A 226 -22.21 12.66 3.96
CA HIS A 226 -23.50 12.27 4.54
C HIS A 226 -23.31 11.68 5.94
N ARG A 227 -24.20 12.03 6.88
CA ARG A 227 -24.07 11.61 8.28
C ARG A 227 -24.01 10.09 8.45
N ASP A 228 -24.72 9.35 7.59
CA ASP A 228 -24.75 7.87 7.66
C ASP A 228 -23.38 7.27 7.31
N ILE A 229 -22.66 7.87 6.37
CA ILE A 229 -21.28 7.46 6.04
C ILE A 229 -20.35 7.69 7.24
N LEU A 230 -20.52 8.82 7.94
CA LEU A 230 -19.74 9.10 9.16
C LEU A 230 -20.09 8.13 10.29
N MET A 231 -21.37 7.80 10.46
CA MET A 231 -21.82 6.81 11.43
C MET A 231 -21.22 5.44 11.15
N ASP A 232 -21.32 4.94 9.92
CA ASP A 232 -20.77 3.65 9.53
C ASP A 232 -19.25 3.61 9.64
N LYS A 233 -18.57 4.72 9.31
CA LYS A 233 -17.10 4.77 9.36
C LYS A 233 -16.56 4.80 10.78
N PHE A 234 -17.22 5.52 11.69
CA PHE A 234 -16.69 5.79 13.04
C PHE A 234 -17.38 4.99 14.14
N TRP A 235 -18.62 4.57 13.96
CA TRP A 235 -19.44 3.87 14.95
C TRP A 235 -20.15 2.64 14.36
N ARG A 236 -19.49 1.88 13.47
CA ARG A 236 -20.04 0.66 12.82
C ARG A 236 -20.69 -0.35 13.76
N ASP A 237 -20.18 -0.46 14.99
CA ASP A 237 -20.62 -1.47 15.96
C ASP A 237 -21.81 -0.97 16.82
N TYR A 238 -22.32 0.23 16.55
CA TYR A 238 -23.39 0.87 17.31
C TYR A 238 -24.72 0.73 16.58
N THR A 239 -25.82 0.74 17.33
CA THR A 239 -27.15 0.91 16.71
C THR A 239 -27.24 2.27 16.04
N THR A 240 -28.06 2.41 14.99
CA THR A 240 -28.23 3.68 14.25
C THR A 240 -28.52 4.87 15.16
N SER A 241 -29.39 4.68 16.16
CA SER A 241 -29.75 5.72 17.14
C SER A 241 -28.56 6.13 18.00
N SER A 242 -27.76 5.16 18.45
CA SER A 242 -26.59 5.40 19.30
C SER A 242 -25.42 6.03 18.52
N ALA A 243 -25.21 5.58 17.27
CA ALA A 243 -24.24 6.16 16.35
C ALA A 243 -24.58 7.62 16.04
N ARG A 244 -25.86 7.93 15.80
CA ARG A 244 -26.33 9.30 15.55
C ARG A 244 -26.11 10.20 16.74
N ASN A 245 -26.44 9.74 17.95
CA ASN A 245 -26.21 10.50 19.17
C ASN A 245 -24.71 10.76 19.38
N SER A 246 -23.87 9.73 19.20
CA SER A 246 -22.42 9.84 19.33
C SER A 246 -21.80 10.82 18.32
N LEU A 247 -22.26 10.79 17.06
CA LEU A 247 -21.86 11.74 16.04
C LEU A 247 -22.26 13.18 16.42
N ASN A 248 -23.50 13.40 16.87
CA ASN A 248 -23.95 14.73 17.29
C ASN A 248 -23.14 15.27 18.46
N VAL A 249 -22.82 14.43 19.46
CA VAL A 249 -21.97 14.80 20.60
C VAL A 249 -20.56 15.15 20.13
N ALA A 250 -19.99 14.36 19.22
CA ALA A 250 -18.66 14.63 18.66
C ALA A 250 -18.63 15.97 17.91
N ILE A 251 -19.60 16.22 17.01
CA ILE A 251 -19.69 17.47 16.25
C ILE A 251 -19.92 18.67 17.17
N CYS A 252 -20.78 18.56 18.18
CA CYS A 252 -21.00 19.61 19.17
C CYS A 252 -19.70 19.96 19.92
N CYS A 253 -18.97 18.93 20.37
CA CYS A 253 -17.67 19.11 21.01
C CYS A 253 -16.65 19.77 20.07
N LEU A 254 -16.59 19.34 18.81
CA LEU A 254 -15.69 19.91 17.81
C LEU A 254 -16.00 21.38 17.53
N ARG A 255 -17.28 21.73 17.28
CA ARG A 255 -17.71 23.13 17.08
C ARG A 255 -17.33 24.01 18.26
N LYS A 256 -17.55 23.54 19.50
CA LYS A 256 -17.19 24.28 20.73
C LYS A 256 -15.68 24.47 20.91
N ASN A 257 -14.86 23.50 20.48
CA ASN A 257 -13.40 23.64 20.56
C ASN A 257 -12.85 24.54 19.46
N LEU A 258 -13.36 24.39 18.23
CA LEU A 258 -12.93 25.19 17.08
C LEU A 258 -13.34 26.66 17.23
N SER A 259 -14.52 26.97 17.77
CA SER A 259 -14.98 28.35 17.97
C SER A 259 -14.11 29.17 18.92
N LYS A 260 -13.36 28.53 19.84
CA LYS A 260 -12.36 29.21 20.69
C LYS A 260 -11.20 29.78 19.89
N THR A 261 -10.91 29.17 18.75
CA THR A 261 -9.75 29.44 17.90
C THR A 261 -10.15 30.30 16.70
N PHE A 262 -11.26 29.93 16.07
CA PHE A 262 -11.82 30.58 14.89
C PHE A 262 -13.04 31.43 15.31
N LYS A 263 -12.80 32.49 16.08
CA LYS A 263 -13.87 33.35 16.62
C LYS A 263 -14.74 33.89 15.49
N GLY A 264 -16.06 33.67 15.58
CA GLY A 264 -17.05 34.20 14.63
C GLY A 264 -17.14 33.44 13.30
N GLN A 265 -16.39 32.35 13.11
CA GLN A 265 -16.46 31.52 11.90
C GLN A 265 -17.06 30.15 12.24
N GLU A 266 -18.11 29.75 11.52
CA GLU A 266 -18.59 28.38 11.55
C GLU A 266 -17.62 27.50 10.74
N ILE A 267 -16.93 26.58 11.41
CA ILE A 267 -15.94 25.70 10.75
C ILE A 267 -16.58 24.43 10.19
N ILE A 268 -17.51 23.84 10.94
CA ILE A 268 -18.23 22.62 10.54
C ILE A 268 -19.67 23.00 10.28
N VAL A 269 -20.09 22.90 9.03
CA VAL A 269 -21.46 23.16 8.56
C VAL A 269 -22.24 21.86 8.46
N TYR A 270 -23.56 21.97 8.59
CA TYR A 270 -24.47 20.87 8.36
C TYR A 270 -25.56 21.31 7.40
N ASP A 271 -25.63 20.64 6.25
CA ASP A 271 -26.65 20.87 5.23
C ASP A 271 -27.01 19.54 4.57
N SER A 272 -28.26 19.37 4.14
CA SER A 272 -28.71 18.21 3.37
C SER A 272 -28.27 16.86 3.97
N GLN A 273 -28.46 16.72 5.29
CA GLN A 273 -28.06 15.53 6.09
C GLN A 273 -26.56 15.20 6.09
N SER A 274 -25.73 16.15 5.67
CA SER A 274 -24.30 15.99 5.51
C SER A 274 -23.54 16.97 6.39
N TYR A 275 -22.40 16.52 6.93
CA TYR A 275 -21.45 17.38 7.62
C TYR A 275 -20.30 17.71 6.67
N GLY A 276 -19.89 18.97 6.63
CA GLY A 276 -18.78 19.43 5.82
C GLY A 276 -17.97 20.50 6.55
N ILE A 277 -16.81 20.82 6.00
CA ILE A 277 -16.10 22.03 6.38
C ILE A 277 -16.71 23.20 5.62
N ASN A 278 -16.80 24.36 6.25
CA ASN A 278 -17.37 25.56 5.63
C ASN A 278 -16.62 25.90 4.33
N PRO A 279 -17.30 25.93 3.17
CA PRO A 279 -16.67 26.16 1.86
C PRO A 279 -16.07 27.56 1.70
N ASP A 280 -16.50 28.53 2.52
CA ASP A 280 -15.96 29.90 2.50
C ASP A 280 -14.57 29.99 3.13
N LEU A 281 -14.14 28.97 3.88
CA LEU A 281 -12.80 28.92 4.47
C LEU A 281 -11.76 28.56 3.41
N LYS A 282 -10.73 29.39 3.29
CA LYS A 282 -9.55 29.04 2.49
C LYS A 282 -8.66 28.08 3.28
N ILE A 283 -8.75 26.80 2.95
CA ILE A 283 -7.96 25.74 3.57
C ILE A 283 -6.84 25.31 2.64
N ILE A 284 -5.67 25.04 3.22
CA ILE A 284 -4.58 24.36 2.53
C ILE A 284 -4.04 23.22 3.38
N THR A 285 -3.73 22.11 2.74
CA THR A 285 -3.15 20.95 3.41
C THR A 285 -1.76 20.63 2.86
N ASP A 286 -0.88 20.08 3.70
CA ASP A 286 0.42 19.56 3.26
C ASP A 286 0.27 18.37 2.30
N THR A 287 -0.78 17.56 2.43
CA THR A 287 -1.14 16.48 1.52
C THR A 287 -1.55 16.99 0.13
N GLU A 288 -2.35 18.06 0.05
CA GLU A 288 -2.67 18.70 -1.24
C GLU A 288 -1.44 19.27 -1.92
N LYS A 289 -0.56 19.94 -1.17
CA LYS A 289 0.72 20.43 -1.70
C LYS A 289 1.58 19.28 -2.23
N PHE A 290 1.72 18.21 -1.45
CA PHE A 290 2.44 17.00 -1.86
C PHE A 290 1.88 16.41 -3.16
N ILE A 291 0.57 16.17 -3.22
CA ILE A 291 -0.10 15.60 -4.41
C ILE A 291 0.01 16.54 -5.61
N HIS A 292 -0.11 17.85 -5.39
CA HIS A 292 0.03 18.86 -6.45
C HIS A 292 1.42 18.81 -7.09
N TYR A 293 2.47 18.84 -6.29
CA TYR A 293 3.85 18.81 -6.79
C TYR A 293 4.23 17.46 -7.39
N TRP A 294 3.67 16.36 -6.87
CA TRP A 294 3.79 15.05 -7.53
C TRP A 294 3.19 15.08 -8.93
N LYS A 295 1.92 15.49 -9.08
CA LYS A 295 1.24 15.59 -10.39
C LYS A 295 1.98 16.53 -11.35
N LYS A 296 2.44 17.68 -10.85
CA LYS A 296 3.25 18.62 -11.63
C LYS A 296 4.55 17.97 -12.11
N GLY A 297 5.25 17.27 -11.22
CA GLY A 297 6.49 16.55 -11.55
C GLY A 297 6.24 15.45 -12.59
N SER A 298 5.20 14.65 -12.43
CA SER A 298 4.86 13.60 -13.40
C SER A 298 4.48 14.16 -14.77
N ALA A 299 3.73 15.27 -14.83
CA ALA A 299 3.41 15.92 -16.10
C ALA A 299 4.66 16.48 -16.80
N ILE A 300 5.59 17.09 -16.05
CA ILE A 300 6.87 17.58 -16.59
C ILE A 300 7.72 16.39 -17.04
N GLU A 301 7.79 15.31 -16.26
CA GLU A 301 8.58 14.13 -16.59
C GLU A 301 8.11 13.49 -17.90
N SER A 302 6.80 13.33 -18.07
CA SER A 302 6.21 12.77 -19.30
C SER A 302 6.46 13.62 -20.54
N SER A 303 6.55 14.95 -20.40
CA SER A 303 6.66 15.87 -21.54
C SER A 303 8.09 16.34 -21.84
N GLN A 304 8.93 16.45 -20.80
CA GLN A 304 10.24 17.11 -20.86
C GLN A 304 11.35 16.27 -20.21
N GLY A 305 11.04 15.07 -19.69
CA GLY A 305 11.98 14.16 -19.06
C GLY A 305 12.24 14.44 -17.57
N ILE A 306 12.83 13.45 -16.90
CA ILE A 306 13.04 13.44 -15.44
C ILE A 306 13.91 14.60 -14.94
N ALA A 307 14.89 15.06 -15.72
CA ALA A 307 15.79 16.15 -15.32
C ALA A 307 15.03 17.46 -15.06
N ASN A 308 14.00 17.76 -15.87
CA ASN A 308 13.15 18.94 -15.70
C ASN A 308 12.14 18.76 -14.55
N ALA A 309 11.76 17.52 -14.23
CA ALA A 309 10.82 17.20 -13.16
C ALA A 309 11.44 17.26 -11.74
N LEU A 310 12.77 17.27 -11.62
CA LEU A 310 13.49 17.21 -10.33
C LEU A 310 13.01 18.26 -9.32
N GLY A 311 12.84 19.51 -9.77
CA GLY A 311 12.40 20.61 -8.89
C GLY A 311 11.01 20.35 -8.28
N ALA A 312 10.07 19.88 -9.10
CA ALA A 312 8.72 19.56 -8.64
C ALA A 312 8.72 18.35 -7.69
N TYR A 313 9.46 17.29 -8.02
CA TYR A 313 9.57 16.11 -7.18
C TYR A 313 10.26 16.37 -5.84
N ASN A 314 11.33 17.17 -5.81
CA ASN A 314 11.97 17.57 -4.56
C ASN A 314 11.04 18.42 -3.69
N THR A 315 10.23 19.30 -4.31
CA THR A 315 9.23 20.08 -3.58
C THR A 315 8.14 19.19 -2.99
N ALA A 316 7.68 18.18 -3.73
CA ALA A 316 6.75 17.18 -3.19
C ALA A 316 7.36 16.47 -1.97
N ILE A 317 8.57 15.92 -2.09
CA ILE A 317 9.29 15.26 -0.97
C ILE A 317 9.40 16.18 0.25
N SER A 318 9.60 17.48 0.08
CA SER A 318 9.71 18.42 1.21
C SER A 318 8.44 18.55 2.05
N HIS A 319 7.27 18.25 1.46
CA HIS A 319 5.99 18.24 2.16
C HIS A 319 5.74 16.91 2.90
N TYR A 320 6.27 15.80 2.40
CA TYR A 320 6.19 14.49 3.07
C TYR A 320 7.24 14.38 4.19
N LYS A 321 6.88 14.80 5.40
CA LYS A 321 7.80 14.81 6.55
C LYS A 321 7.83 13.48 7.31
N GLU A 322 6.65 12.92 7.55
CA GLU A 322 6.42 11.73 8.36
C GLU A 322 5.16 10.99 7.88
N GLU A 323 4.92 9.80 8.43
CA GLU A 323 3.73 8.99 8.19
C GLU A 323 2.43 9.81 8.42
N PHE A 324 1.47 9.66 7.50
CA PHE A 324 0.17 10.33 7.58
C PHE A 324 -0.57 10.01 8.88
N LEU A 325 -0.94 11.05 9.62
CA LEU A 325 -1.66 11.00 10.89
C LEU A 325 -1.05 10.02 11.89
N SER A 326 0.24 10.20 12.21
CA SER A 326 1.03 9.28 13.03
C SER A 326 0.53 9.14 14.48
N ASP A 327 -0.29 10.09 14.96
CA ASP A 327 -0.98 10.03 16.26
C ASP A 327 -2.39 9.44 16.22
N ILE A 328 -2.98 9.25 15.03
CA ILE A 328 -4.27 8.60 14.80
C ILE A 328 -4.00 7.23 14.16
N ARG A 329 -3.77 6.25 15.04
CA ARG A 329 -3.50 4.86 14.66
C ARG A 329 -4.76 4.00 14.83
N PHE A 330 -4.92 2.98 13.98
CA PHE A 330 -5.96 1.94 14.06
C PHE A 330 -7.41 2.34 13.72
N ASP A 331 -7.64 3.53 13.14
CA ASP A 331 -8.91 3.85 12.47
C ASP A 331 -8.80 3.48 10.98
N ASN A 332 -9.65 2.56 10.51
CA ASN A 332 -9.59 1.95 9.18
C ASN A 332 -9.50 2.93 7.99
N TRP A 333 -10.03 4.15 8.13
CA TRP A 333 -10.03 5.10 7.00
C TRP A 333 -8.65 5.71 6.74
N CYS A 334 -7.83 5.88 7.78
CA CYS A 334 -6.49 6.47 7.65
C CYS A 334 -5.52 5.50 6.96
N GLU A 335 -5.72 4.20 7.11
CA GLU A 335 -4.78 3.18 6.62
C GLU A 335 -4.66 3.21 5.10
N TYR A 336 -5.80 3.25 4.40
CA TYR A 336 -5.83 3.35 2.95
C TYR A 336 -5.12 4.62 2.43
N GLU A 337 -5.43 5.78 3.01
CA GLU A 337 -4.81 7.05 2.60
C GLU A 337 -3.32 7.09 2.93
N ARG A 338 -2.92 6.53 4.08
CA ARG A 338 -1.53 6.43 4.50
C ARG A 338 -0.72 5.57 3.53
N ASP A 339 -1.26 4.42 3.13
CA ASP A 339 -0.59 3.53 2.18
C ASP A 339 -0.50 4.19 0.79
N ASN A 340 -1.57 4.81 0.30
CA ASN A 340 -1.56 5.55 -0.97
C ASN A 340 -0.51 6.68 -0.98
N LEU A 341 -0.48 7.51 0.05
CA LEU A 341 0.46 8.63 0.15
C LEU A 341 1.91 8.14 0.26
N LYS A 342 2.14 7.04 0.99
CA LYS A 342 3.44 6.37 1.08
C LYS A 342 3.87 5.81 -0.28
N GLU A 343 2.96 5.23 -1.05
CA GLU A 343 3.27 4.72 -2.38
C GLU A 343 3.69 5.82 -3.35
N ILE A 344 2.99 6.96 -3.34
CA ILE A 344 3.38 8.11 -4.14
C ILE A 344 4.77 8.60 -3.72
N TYR A 345 5.05 8.65 -2.41
CA TYR A 345 6.35 9.08 -1.90
C TYR A 345 7.48 8.14 -2.34
N LEU A 346 7.29 6.83 -2.20
CA LEU A 346 8.24 5.81 -2.66
C LEU A 346 8.43 5.83 -4.19
N PHE A 347 7.36 6.09 -4.94
CA PHE A 347 7.42 6.26 -6.39
C PHE A 347 8.36 7.42 -6.76
N ILE A 348 8.16 8.61 -6.18
CA ILE A 348 8.99 9.79 -6.45
C ILE A 348 10.45 9.49 -6.09
N LEU A 349 10.70 8.94 -4.90
CA LEU A 349 12.05 8.56 -4.48
C LEU A 349 12.69 7.56 -5.45
N ASN A 350 11.97 6.55 -5.93
CA ASN A 350 12.54 5.60 -6.88
C ASN A 350 12.89 6.27 -8.21
N ARG A 351 12.05 7.16 -8.74
CA ARG A 351 12.35 7.93 -9.96
C ARG A 351 13.62 8.76 -9.80
N LEU A 352 13.74 9.50 -8.70
CA LEU A 352 14.94 10.28 -8.37
C LEU A 352 16.18 9.40 -8.19
N GLY A 353 16.05 8.26 -7.50
CA GLY A 353 17.14 7.32 -7.28
C GLY A 353 17.66 6.71 -8.57
N ILE A 354 16.78 6.33 -9.51
CA ILE A 354 17.19 5.86 -10.84
C ILE A 354 17.92 6.96 -11.60
N HIS A 355 17.40 8.18 -11.60
CA HIS A 355 18.04 9.32 -12.27
C HIS A 355 19.44 9.62 -11.70
N PHE A 356 19.56 9.75 -10.37
CA PHE A 356 20.84 10.03 -9.73
C PHE A 356 21.87 8.92 -9.94
N PHE A 357 21.44 7.65 -9.90
CA PHE A 357 22.33 6.53 -10.19
C PHE A 357 22.84 6.58 -11.63
N GLY A 358 21.96 6.83 -12.61
CA GLY A 358 22.34 6.93 -14.02
C GLY A 358 23.27 8.12 -14.33
N GLN A 359 23.16 9.21 -13.56
CA GLN A 359 24.04 10.38 -13.65
C GLN A 359 25.31 10.25 -12.80
N GLN A 360 25.61 9.07 -12.24
CA GLN A 360 26.73 8.81 -11.34
C GLN A 360 26.76 9.71 -10.08
N GLN A 361 25.62 10.31 -9.72
CA GLN A 361 25.44 11.10 -8.49
C GLN A 361 25.14 10.16 -7.32
N TYR A 362 26.11 9.32 -6.97
CA TYR A 362 25.93 8.23 -6.03
C TYR A 362 25.51 8.69 -4.63
N GLU A 363 25.99 9.83 -4.14
CA GLU A 363 25.60 10.34 -2.81
C GLU A 363 24.13 10.76 -2.78
N ALA A 364 23.63 11.42 -3.83
CA ALA A 364 22.22 11.76 -3.97
C ALA A 364 21.35 10.49 -4.05
N CYS A 365 21.79 9.48 -4.81
CA CYS A 365 21.12 8.18 -4.87
C CYS A 365 21.10 7.49 -3.49
N ILE A 366 22.21 7.51 -2.74
CA ILE A 366 22.30 6.96 -1.38
C ILE A 366 21.26 7.59 -0.46
N ASN A 367 21.15 8.92 -0.47
CA ASN A 367 20.16 9.64 0.35
C ASN A 367 18.73 9.24 0.01
N THR A 368 18.46 9.02 -1.28
CA THR A 368 17.13 8.62 -1.77
C THR A 368 16.80 7.20 -1.36
N CYS A 369 17.76 6.26 -1.50
CA CYS A 369 17.63 4.87 -1.04
C CYS A 369 17.42 4.78 0.48
N ARG A 370 18.15 5.57 1.27
CA ARG A 370 17.97 5.61 2.74
C ARG A 370 16.58 6.07 3.14
N LYS A 371 16.01 7.06 2.44
CA LYS A 371 14.62 7.48 2.66
C LYS A 371 13.64 6.35 2.34
N MET A 372 13.83 5.62 1.24
CA MET A 372 12.98 4.47 0.91
C MET A 372 13.07 3.36 1.96
N LEU A 373 14.28 3.02 2.42
CA LEU A 373 14.49 1.98 3.44
C LEU A 373 14.01 2.36 4.84
N LYS A 374 13.87 3.67 5.13
CA LYS A 374 13.21 4.13 6.35
C LYS A 374 11.71 3.82 6.33
N GLU A 375 11.10 3.90 5.15
CA GLU A 375 9.68 3.61 4.96
C GLU A 375 9.41 2.11 4.86
N ASP A 376 10.28 1.35 4.21
CA ASP A 376 10.16 -0.10 4.03
C ASP A 376 11.56 -0.73 3.97
N SER A 377 11.96 -1.35 5.07
CA SER A 377 13.26 -2.01 5.27
C SER A 377 13.42 -3.29 4.44
N CYS A 378 12.35 -3.84 3.90
CA CYS A 378 12.39 -5.08 3.11
C CYS A 378 12.57 -4.84 1.61
N LEU A 379 12.75 -3.58 1.16
CA LEU A 379 12.98 -3.26 -0.26
C LEU A 379 14.36 -3.69 -0.72
N GLU A 380 14.50 -4.98 -1.02
CA GLU A 380 15.75 -5.63 -1.38
C GLU A 380 16.45 -4.99 -2.60
N GLU A 381 15.69 -4.58 -3.62
CA GLU A 381 16.25 -3.86 -4.77
C GLU A 381 16.90 -2.51 -4.39
N VAL A 382 16.36 -1.82 -3.38
CA VAL A 382 16.91 -0.58 -2.85
C VAL A 382 18.20 -0.87 -2.08
N HIS A 383 18.25 -1.99 -1.34
CA HIS A 383 19.49 -2.48 -0.75
C HIS A 383 20.56 -2.74 -1.81
N ARG A 384 20.23 -3.44 -2.90
CA ARG A 384 21.16 -3.67 -4.02
C ARG A 384 21.66 -2.37 -4.65
N LYS A 385 20.76 -1.41 -4.92
CA LYS A 385 21.12 -0.09 -5.47
C LYS A 385 22.07 0.64 -4.53
N LEU A 386 21.82 0.60 -3.22
CA LEU A 386 22.66 1.22 -2.21
C LEU A 386 24.04 0.53 -2.10
N MET A 387 24.09 -0.80 -2.20
CA MET A 387 25.35 -1.56 -2.28
C MET A 387 26.17 -1.15 -3.51
N ALA A 388 25.53 -1.02 -4.68
CA ALA A 388 26.19 -0.58 -5.90
C ALA A 388 26.74 0.85 -5.75
N CYS A 389 25.97 1.80 -5.20
CA CYS A 389 26.46 3.15 -4.94
C CYS A 389 27.69 3.17 -4.03
N TYR A 390 27.68 2.44 -2.92
CA TYR A 390 28.83 2.38 -2.02
C TYR A 390 30.06 1.78 -2.71
N TYR A 391 29.86 0.75 -3.53
CA TYR A 391 30.94 0.16 -4.30
C TYR A 391 31.56 1.16 -5.29
N HIS A 392 30.74 1.89 -6.06
CA HIS A 392 31.24 2.90 -7.01
C HIS A 392 32.00 4.06 -6.33
N LEU A 393 31.69 4.34 -5.05
CA LEU A 393 32.42 5.32 -4.24
C LEU A 393 33.69 4.75 -3.58
N GLY A 394 34.07 3.50 -3.86
CA GLY A 394 35.21 2.83 -3.23
C GLY A 394 34.97 2.40 -1.77
N LEU A 395 33.72 2.45 -1.30
CA LEU A 395 33.32 2.15 0.07
C LEU A 395 32.81 0.70 0.20
N ALA A 396 33.65 -0.27 -0.20
CA ALA A 396 33.27 -1.69 -0.26
C ALA A 396 32.78 -2.23 1.10
N ASP A 397 33.39 -1.83 2.21
CA ASP A 397 32.97 -2.23 3.56
C ASP A 397 31.52 -1.83 3.88
N LEU A 398 31.09 -0.65 3.42
CA LEU A 398 29.71 -0.18 3.60
C LEU A 398 28.74 -0.95 2.71
N ALA A 399 29.16 -1.33 1.51
CA ALA A 399 28.36 -2.18 0.62
C ALA A 399 28.14 -3.57 1.23
N LEU A 400 29.19 -4.21 1.76
CA LEU A 400 29.08 -5.51 2.44
C LEU A 400 28.20 -5.42 3.70
N LYS A 401 28.36 -4.37 4.52
CA LYS A 401 27.47 -4.12 5.68
C LYS A 401 26.01 -3.94 5.26
N GLN A 402 25.75 -3.33 4.10
CA GLN A 402 24.39 -3.12 3.61
C GLN A 402 23.70 -4.42 3.20
N TYR A 403 24.44 -5.40 2.69
CA TYR A 403 23.92 -6.75 2.44
C TYR A 403 23.42 -7.40 3.74
N PHE A 404 24.21 -7.37 4.81
CA PHE A 404 23.80 -7.95 6.09
C PHE A 404 22.59 -7.22 6.70
N LYS A 405 22.46 -5.91 6.50
CA LYS A 405 21.23 -5.18 6.86
C LYS A 405 20.03 -5.67 6.07
N CYS A 406 20.18 -5.92 4.77
CA CYS A 406 19.12 -6.48 3.92
C CYS A 406 18.70 -7.85 4.43
N LYS A 407 19.67 -8.75 4.64
CA LYS A 407 19.44 -10.10 5.14
C LYS A 407 18.69 -10.08 6.46
N LYS A 408 19.15 -9.28 7.42
CA LYS A 408 18.51 -9.13 8.72
C LYS A 408 17.06 -8.64 8.60
N ALA A 409 16.81 -7.61 7.80
CA ALA A 409 15.45 -7.07 7.61
C ALA A 409 14.50 -8.11 6.98
N LEU A 410 14.95 -8.83 5.95
CA LEU A 410 14.15 -9.88 5.30
C LEU A 410 13.89 -11.07 6.24
N GLU A 411 14.88 -11.45 7.06
CA GLU A 411 14.74 -12.53 8.04
C GLU A 411 13.76 -12.14 9.15
N GLU A 412 13.92 -10.96 9.76
CA GLU A 412 13.10 -10.50 10.88
C GLU A 412 11.64 -10.23 10.47
N GLU A 413 11.40 -9.56 9.34
CA GLU A 413 10.06 -9.13 8.95
C GLU A 413 9.33 -10.15 8.08
N LEU A 414 10.04 -10.85 7.18
CA LEU A 414 9.43 -11.74 6.17
C LEU A 414 9.75 -13.22 6.39
N ASN A 415 10.71 -13.54 7.27
CA ASN A 415 11.33 -14.86 7.38
C ASN A 415 11.79 -15.37 6.00
N LEU A 416 12.54 -14.53 5.28
CA LEU A 416 13.11 -14.82 3.96
C LEU A 416 14.60 -14.55 3.97
N SER A 417 15.33 -15.32 3.16
CA SER A 417 16.72 -15.02 2.80
C SER A 417 16.75 -14.03 1.63
N PRO A 418 17.86 -13.29 1.43
CA PRO A 418 18.08 -12.51 0.22
C PRO A 418 17.94 -13.36 -1.05
N SER A 419 17.38 -12.76 -2.10
CA SER A 419 17.30 -13.36 -3.43
C SER A 419 18.67 -13.52 -4.08
N GLU A 420 18.73 -14.41 -5.07
CA GLU A 420 19.94 -14.74 -5.83
C GLU A 420 20.66 -13.50 -6.40
N PRO A 421 19.98 -12.52 -7.06
CA PRO A 421 20.65 -11.31 -7.56
C PRO A 421 21.36 -10.50 -6.46
N THR A 422 20.84 -10.53 -5.23
CA THR A 422 21.44 -9.83 -4.09
C THR A 422 22.65 -10.57 -3.55
N ALA A 423 22.59 -11.90 -3.48
CA ALA A 423 23.70 -12.74 -3.09
C ALA A 423 24.84 -12.69 -4.13
N GLU A 424 24.51 -12.71 -5.42
CA GLU A 424 25.48 -12.52 -6.52
C GLU A 424 26.19 -11.17 -6.43
N LEU A 425 25.43 -10.09 -6.21
CA LEU A 425 26.03 -8.76 -6.05
C LEU A 425 26.99 -8.71 -4.86
N PHE A 426 26.61 -9.31 -3.72
CA PHE A 426 27.49 -9.44 -2.56
C PHE A 426 28.79 -10.18 -2.90
N ASN A 427 28.69 -11.35 -3.56
CA ASN A 427 29.84 -12.14 -3.97
C ASN A 427 30.75 -11.37 -4.95
N ARG A 428 30.18 -10.60 -5.88
CA ARG A 428 30.94 -9.77 -6.82
C ARG A 428 31.71 -8.67 -6.11
N ILE A 429 31.06 -7.99 -5.14
CA ILE A 429 31.69 -6.94 -4.33
C ILE A 429 32.83 -7.54 -3.48
N GLN A 430 32.58 -8.66 -2.80
CA GLN A 430 33.56 -9.32 -1.95
C GLN A 430 34.82 -9.76 -2.72
N ASN A 431 34.64 -10.24 -3.94
CA ASN A 431 35.75 -10.67 -4.80
C ASN A 431 36.39 -9.51 -5.60
N GLY A 432 35.94 -8.26 -5.41
CA GLY A 432 36.43 -7.09 -6.17
C GLY A 432 36.10 -7.13 -7.67
N ARG A 433 35.10 -7.92 -8.10
CA ARG A 433 34.78 -8.20 -9.52
C ARG A 433 33.72 -7.28 -10.14
N LEU A 434 33.45 -6.12 -9.55
CA LEU A 434 32.63 -5.08 -10.19
C LEU A 434 33.48 -4.07 -10.98
N ILE A 435 34.75 -4.40 -11.23
CA ILE A 435 35.66 -3.58 -12.03
C ILE A 435 35.39 -3.87 -13.52
N GLN A 436 34.92 -2.82 -14.19
CA GLN A 436 34.76 -2.56 -15.64
C GLN A 436 33.32 -2.57 -16.17
N MET A 437 32.81 -1.36 -16.43
CA MET A 437 32.08 -1.07 -17.66
C MET A 437 32.92 -0.03 -18.41
N GLN A 438 33.42 -0.42 -19.59
CA GLN A 438 33.87 0.53 -20.62
C GLN A 438 32.69 1.38 -21.08
#